data_AF-A0A7C7UGI6-F1
#
_entry.id   AF-A0A7C7UGI6-F1
#
_cell.length_a   1.000
_cell.length_b   1.000
_cell.length_c   1.000
_cell.angle_alpha   90.00
_cell.angle_beta   90.00
_cell.angle_gamma   90.00
#
_symmetry.space_group_name_H-M   'P 1'
#
loop_
_entity.id
_entity.type
_entity.pdbx_description
1 polymer ?
#
loop_
_entity_poly.entity_id
_entity_poly.type
_entity_poly.pdbx_seq_one_letter_code
_entity_poly.pdbx_strand_id
1 'polypeptide(L)'
;MDKKNIAEIFRRLKKHNPAPTTELIYHSPFELLIAVILSAQATDKSVNKATAELFRVANTPEAILALGERGLKKYIKTIGLFNTKAKNIIRTCQILIESDDSQVP
;
A
#
# COMPACT_ATOMS: atom_id res chain seq x y z
N MET A 1 3.22 -26.79 19.73
CA MET A 1 4.47 -26.02 19.90
C MET A 1 4.40 -25.30 21.23
N ASP A 2 5.40 -25.47 22.10
CA ASP A 2 5.37 -24.86 23.45
C ASP A 2 5.91 -23.41 23.46
N LYS A 3 5.71 -22.71 24.58
CA LYS A 3 6.14 -21.31 24.74
C LYS A 3 7.65 -21.11 24.63
N LYS A 4 8.45 -22.10 25.04
CA LYS A 4 9.93 -22.01 24.98
C LYS A 4 10.41 -22.05 23.54
N ASN A 5 9.83 -22.94 22.72
CA ASN A 5 10.13 -23.05 21.30
C ASN A 5 9.72 -21.79 20.53
N ILE A 6 8.56 -21.19 20.84
CA ILE A 6 8.12 -19.92 20.21
C ILE A 6 9.11 -18.78 20.53
N ALA A 7 9.50 -18.62 21.80
CA ALA A 7 10.45 -17.59 22.21
C ALA A 7 11.81 -17.76 21.52
N GLU A 8 12.28 -19.01 21.38
CA GLU A 8 13.54 -19.31 20.69
C GLU A 8 13.48 -18.99 19.19
N ILE A 9 12.35 -19.23 18.53
CA ILE A 9 12.13 -18.83 17.12
C ILE A 9 12.25 -17.31 16.98
N PHE A 10 11.51 -16.53 17.76
CA PHE A 10 11.57 -15.07 17.69
C PHE A 10 12.97 -14.52 18.01
N ARG A 11 13.68 -15.13 18.98
CA ARG A 11 15.07 -14.77 19.30
C ARG A 11 15.98 -14.95 18.09
N ARG A 12 15.88 -16.07 17.37
CA ARG A 12 16.68 -16.35 16.17
C ARG A 12 16.31 -15.43 15.02
N LEU A 13 15.02 -15.20 14.78
CA LEU A 13 14.54 -14.28 13.74
C LEU A 13 15.04 -12.86 13.99
N LYS A 14 14.93 -12.35 15.23
CA LYS A 14 15.44 -11.03 15.61
C LYS A 14 16.96 -10.93 15.48
N LYS A 15 17.71 -11.99 15.78
CA LYS A 15 19.17 -12.01 15.57
C LYS A 15 19.53 -11.96 14.08
N HIS A 16 18.76 -12.63 13.22
CA HIS A 16 19.01 -12.69 11.79
C HIS A 16 18.58 -11.42 11.05
N ASN A 17 17.44 -10.84 11.41
CA ASN A 17 16.96 -9.56 10.89
C ASN A 17 16.55 -8.67 12.09
N PRO A 18 17.45 -7.79 12.57
CA PRO A 18 17.20 -6.97 13.75
C PRO A 18 16.10 -5.91 13.59
N ALA A 19 15.86 -5.45 12.36
CA ALA A 19 14.89 -4.41 12.03
C ALA A 19 14.15 -4.78 10.73
N PRO A 20 13.31 -5.84 10.75
CA PRO A 20 12.56 -6.23 9.58
C PRO A 20 11.55 -5.14 9.22
N THR A 21 11.42 -4.86 7.92
CA THR A 21 10.45 -3.90 7.37
C THR A 21 9.77 -4.50 6.14
N THR A 22 8.76 -3.81 5.61
CA THR A 22 8.07 -4.21 4.38
C THR A 22 8.98 -4.08 3.16
N GLU A 23 8.74 -4.88 2.12
CA GLU A 23 9.39 -4.77 0.80
C GLU A 23 8.66 -3.78 -0.14
N LEU A 24 7.51 -3.26 0.29
CA LEU A 24 6.80 -2.20 -0.45
C LEU A 24 7.59 -0.90 -0.36
N ILE A 25 7.73 -0.21 -1.50
CA ILE A 25 8.42 1.08 -1.60
C ILE A 25 7.39 2.20 -1.38
N TYR A 26 7.66 3.06 -0.39
CA TYR A 26 6.82 4.19 -0.02
C TYR A 26 7.66 5.28 0.68
N HIS A 27 7.16 6.52 0.65
CA HIS A 27 7.80 7.67 1.30
C HIS A 27 6.86 8.45 2.23
N SER A 28 5.60 8.01 2.34
CA SER A 28 4.60 8.59 3.25
C SER A 28 3.62 7.52 3.75
N PRO A 29 2.92 7.76 4.87
CA PRO A 29 1.85 6.88 5.33
C PRO A 29 0.76 6.65 4.27
N PHE A 30 0.43 7.67 3.48
CA PHE A 30 -0.53 7.56 2.38
C PHE A 30 -0.02 6.64 1.27
N GLU A 31 1.24 6.80 0.84
CA GLU A 31 1.84 5.90 -0.16
C GLU A 31 1.82 4.44 0.33
N LEU A 32 2.13 4.19 1.60
CA LEU A 32 2.08 2.85 2.18
C LEU A 32 0.65 2.30 2.20
N LEU A 33 -0.35 3.09 2.61
CA LEU A 33 -1.75 2.69 2.61
C LEU A 33 -2.20 2.26 1.21
N ILE A 34 -1.91 3.06 0.18
CA ILE A 34 -2.26 2.72 -1.21
C ILE A 34 -1.51 1.46 -1.67
N ALA A 35 -0.22 1.33 -1.37
CA ALA A 35 0.56 0.14 -1.70
C ALA A 35 -0.02 -1.13 -1.04
N VAL A 36 -0.46 -1.05 0.21
CA VAL A 36 -1.09 -2.16 0.94
C VAL A 36 -2.47 -2.51 0.35
N ILE A 37 -3.30 -1.53 -0.03
CA ILE A 37 -4.56 -1.81 -0.75
C ILE A 37 -4.28 -2.54 -2.07
N LEU A 38 -3.20 -2.16 -2.76
CA LEU A 38 -2.77 -2.78 -4.01
C LEU A 38 -2.15 -4.18 -3.84
N SER A 39 -1.60 -4.51 -2.67
CA SER A 39 -0.89 -5.78 -2.43
C SER A 39 -1.80 -7.01 -2.32
N ALA A 40 -3.09 -6.82 -2.06
CA ALA A 40 -4.04 -7.93 -1.95
C ALA A 40 -4.00 -8.83 -3.21
N GLN A 41 -3.57 -10.09 -3.07
CA GLN A 41 -3.38 -11.03 -4.18
C GLN A 41 -2.45 -10.51 -5.30
N ALA A 42 -1.43 -9.74 -4.93
CA ALA A 42 -0.36 -9.28 -5.80
C ALA A 42 1.01 -9.54 -5.12
N THR A 43 2.09 -9.43 -5.88
CA THR A 43 3.45 -9.50 -5.32
C THR A 43 3.97 -8.10 -5.07
N ASP A 44 4.81 -7.92 -4.05
CA ASP A 44 5.40 -6.61 -3.75
C ASP A 44 6.15 -6.03 -4.96
N LYS A 45 6.79 -6.90 -5.77
CA LYS A 45 7.39 -6.51 -7.05
C LYS A 45 6.41 -5.90 -8.04
N SER A 46 5.20 -6.46 -8.20
CA SER A 46 4.21 -5.92 -9.14
C SER A 46 3.56 -4.64 -8.61
N VAL A 47 3.38 -4.54 -7.29
CA VAL A 47 2.92 -3.32 -6.62
C VAL A 47 3.94 -2.20 -6.82
N ASN A 48 5.20 -2.43 -6.46
CA ASN A 48 6.28 -1.45 -6.58
C ASN A 48 6.44 -0.94 -8.02
N LYS A 49 6.26 -1.79 -9.03
CA LYS A 49 6.29 -1.37 -10.43
C LYS A 49 5.14 -0.41 -10.79
N ALA A 50 3.94 -0.66 -10.28
CA ALA A 50 2.78 0.21 -10.55
C ALA A 50 2.85 1.51 -9.75
N THR A 51 3.26 1.44 -8.47
CA THR A 51 3.34 2.61 -7.60
C THR A 51 4.48 3.54 -7.97
N ALA A 52 5.58 3.03 -8.52
CA ALA A 52 6.67 3.87 -9.04
C ALA A 52 6.20 4.87 -10.10
N GLU A 53 5.27 4.48 -10.98
CA GLU A 53 4.71 5.39 -11.98
C GLU A 53 3.56 6.23 -11.42
N LEU A 54 2.68 5.62 -10.62
CA LEU A 54 1.53 6.31 -10.01
C LEU A 54 1.97 7.45 -9.09
N PHE A 55 2.89 7.19 -8.15
CA PHE A 55 3.26 8.16 -7.12
C PHE A 55 4.06 9.35 -7.66
N ARG A 56 4.63 9.24 -8.87
CA ARG A 56 5.25 10.39 -9.55
C ARG A 56 4.24 11.44 -9.99
N VAL A 57 2.99 11.04 -10.21
CA VAL A 57 1.93 11.93 -10.70
C VAL A 57 0.80 12.15 -9.69
N ALA A 58 0.61 11.23 -8.75
CA ALA A 58 -0.41 11.30 -7.71
C ALA A 58 -0.03 10.46 -6.49
N ASN A 59 0.43 11.13 -5.43
CA ASN A 59 0.77 10.51 -4.14
C ASN A 59 0.10 11.21 -2.94
N THR A 60 -1.02 11.90 -3.18
CA THR A 60 -1.90 12.44 -2.13
C THR A 60 -3.35 12.04 -2.40
N PRO A 61 -4.24 12.07 -1.37
CA PRO A 61 -5.67 11.81 -1.57
C PRO A 61 -6.29 12.66 -2.69
N GLU A 62 -5.99 13.96 -2.72
CA GLU A 62 -6.54 14.91 -3.69
C GLU A 62 -6.04 14.62 -5.09
N ALA A 63 -4.74 14.34 -5.25
CA ALA A 63 -4.16 14.04 -6.55
C ALA A 63 -4.73 12.74 -7.14
N ILE A 64 -4.93 11.71 -6.30
CA ILE A 64 -5.56 10.46 -6.70
C ILE A 64 -7.04 10.68 -7.06
N LEU A 65 -7.76 11.51 -6.29
CA LEU A 65 -9.15 11.84 -6.59
C LEU A 65 -9.29 12.63 -7.89
N ALA A 66 -8.36 13.56 -8.15
CA ALA A 66 -8.29 14.35 -9.38
C ALA A 66 -7.98 13.50 -10.62
N LEU A 67 -7.16 12.44 -10.49
CA LEU A 67 -6.99 11.44 -11.56
C LEU A 67 -8.32 10.71 -11.88
N GLY A 68 -9.16 10.54 -10.85
CA GLY A 68 -10.39 9.77 -10.90
C GLY A 68 -10.18 8.27 -11.14
N GLU A 69 -11.25 7.49 -10.98
CA GLU A 69 -11.18 6.02 -11.09
C GLU A 69 -10.59 5.56 -12.43
N ARG A 70 -11.01 6.18 -13.54
CA ARG A 70 -10.52 5.84 -14.88
C ARG A 70 -9.04 6.16 -15.07
N GLY A 71 -8.55 7.27 -14.52
CA GLY A 71 -7.15 7.65 -14.58
C GLY A 71 -6.29 6.70 -13.76
N LEU A 72 -6.69 6.45 -12.51
CA LEU A 72 -6.02 5.51 -11.61
C LEU A 72 -5.87 4.12 -12.22
N LYS A 73 -6.94 3.58 -12.83
CA LYS A 73 -6.90 2.25 -13.49
C LYS A 73 -5.79 2.13 -14.53
N LYS A 74 -5.39 3.20 -15.22
CA LYS A 74 -4.32 3.14 -16.22
C LYS A 74 -2.96 2.76 -15.60
N TYR A 75 -2.70 3.21 -14.38
CA TYR A 75 -1.46 2.95 -13.64
C TYR A 75 -1.46 1.57 -12.98
N ILE A 76 -2.61 1.10 -12.51
CA ILE A 76 -2.71 -0.14 -11.72
C ILE A 76 -3.28 -1.33 -12.49
N LYS A 77 -3.57 -1.21 -13.79
CA LYS A 77 -4.20 -2.28 -14.61
C LYS A 77 -3.44 -3.60 -14.64
N THR A 78 -2.14 -3.60 -14.34
CA THR A 78 -1.30 -4.81 -14.28
C THR A 78 -1.45 -5.58 -12.97
N ILE A 79 -2.17 -5.02 -11.99
CA ILE A 79 -2.40 -5.63 -10.68
C ILE A 79 -3.73 -6.39 -10.70
N GLY A 80 -3.75 -7.60 -10.14
CA GLY A 80 -4.98 -8.37 -10.00
C GLY A 80 -6.06 -7.60 -9.22
N LEU A 81 -7.32 -7.76 -9.59
CA LEU A 81 -8.47 -7.08 -8.96
C LEU A 81 -8.46 -5.54 -9.08
N PHE A 82 -7.72 -4.98 -10.05
CA PHE A 82 -7.54 -3.52 -10.18
C PHE A 82 -8.85 -2.72 -10.26
N ASN A 83 -9.94 -3.31 -10.77
CA ASN A 83 -11.24 -2.65 -10.84
C ASN A 83 -11.80 -2.33 -9.45
N THR A 84 -11.85 -3.34 -8.57
CA THR A 84 -12.32 -3.17 -7.18
C THR A 84 -11.33 -2.34 -6.38
N LYS A 85 -10.02 -2.56 -6.56
CA LYS A 85 -8.98 -1.75 -5.92
C LYS A 85 -9.08 -0.27 -6.28
N ALA A 86 -9.30 0.08 -7.55
CA ALA A 86 -9.47 1.46 -7.96
C ALA A 86 -10.67 2.12 -7.26
N LYS A 87 -11.81 1.43 -7.20
CA LYS A 87 -13.00 1.93 -6.50
C LYS A 87 -12.73 2.16 -5.01
N ASN A 88 -12.08 1.19 -4.36
CA ASN A 88 -11.74 1.29 -2.94
C ASN A 88 -10.76 2.43 -2.68
N ILE A 89 -9.71 2.57 -3.50
CA ILE A 89 -8.73 3.66 -3.37
C ILE A 89 -9.43 5.03 -3.51
N ILE A 90 -10.30 5.19 -4.50
CA ILE A 90 -11.06 6.44 -4.68
C ILE A 90 -11.93 6.72 -3.45
N ARG A 91 -12.64 5.70 -2.94
CA ARG A 91 -13.47 5.87 -1.74
C ARG A 91 -12.64 6.18 -0.49
N THR A 92 -11.48 5.54 -0.33
CA THR A 92 -10.53 5.83 0.74
C THR A 92 -10.07 7.29 0.66
N CYS A 93 -9.68 7.77 -0.52
CA CYS A 93 -9.26 9.17 -0.69
C CYS A 93 -10.38 10.16 -0.33
N GLN A 94 -11.62 9.87 -0.72
CA GLN A 94 -12.78 10.69 -0.30
C GLN A 94 -12.93 10.73 1.22
N ILE A 95 -12.85 9.58 1.89
CA ILE A 95 -12.98 9.51 3.35
C ILE A 95 -11.86 10.30 4.03
N LEU A 96 -10.61 10.14 3.59
CA LEU A 96 -9.48 10.87 4.18
C LEU A 96 -9.66 12.39 4.05
N ILE A 97 -10.14 12.87 2.90
CA ILE A 97 -10.42 14.29 2.67
C ILE A 97 -11.59 14.77 3.54
N GLU A 98 -12.67 14.00 3.64
CA GLU A 98 -13.89 14.39 4.34
C GLU A 98 -13.77 14.33 5.87
N SER A 99 -13.04 13.35 6.40
CA SER A 99 -13.05 12.99 7.82
C SER A 99 -11.71 13.12 8.52
N ASP A 100 -10.59 13.07 7.79
CA ASP A 100 -9.24 12.91 8.38
C ASP A 100 -8.23 13.98 7.90
N ASP A 101 -8.71 15.12 7.36
CA ASP A 101 -7.89 16.23 6.85
C ASP A 101 -6.76 15.77 5.91
N SER A 102 -7.10 14.80 5.05
CA SER A 102 -6.19 14.15 4.09
C SER A 102 -4.98 13.42 4.72
N GLN A 103 -5.01 13.14 6.02
CA GLN A 103 -3.99 12.37 6.73
C GLN A 103 -4.43 10.93 6.95
N VAL A 104 -3.50 10.00 6.87
CA VAL A 104 -3.75 8.61 7.31
C VAL A 104 -3.73 8.59 8.84
N PRO A 105 -4.83 8.17 9.51
CA PRO A 105 -4.95 8.18 10.96
C PRO A 105 -4.11 7.09 11.66
#